data_AF-A0A9E0JYE6-F1
#
_entry.id   AF-A0A9E0JYE6-F1
#
_cell.length_a   1.000
_cell.length_b   1.000
_cell.length_c   1.000
_cell.angle_alpha   90.00
_cell.angle_beta   90.00
_cell.angle_gamma   90.00
#
_symmetry.space_group_name_H-M   'P 1'
#
loop_
_entity.id
_entity.type
_entity.pdbx_description
1 polymer ?
#
loop_
_entity_poly.entity_id
_entity_poly.type
_entity_poly.pdbx_seq_one_letter_code
_entity_poly.pdbx_strand_id
1 'polypeptide(L)'
;MKQTNQQGFSLAELLIGLAVSIIIITTTAVTLGNTINIIQTGTNNIDLLQESRWALSLMSEDIKSGYSISTPSNSFEGHSLTFVKPNNLTQTITYAIVNNELTRQVGSGKKVPITNATIASINNNDFVVKNINNSAIKLTMTFTTGAVTQTITETIFLMNNSARLGGN
;
A
#
# COMPACT_ATOMS: atom_id res chain seq x y z
N MET A 1 -43.03 23.64 58.67
CA MET A 1 -42.60 24.13 57.34
C MET A 1 -41.12 23.80 57.18
N LYS A 2 -40.77 22.95 56.22
CA LYS A 2 -39.40 22.43 56.02
C LYS A 2 -38.65 23.47 55.18
N GLN A 3 -37.77 24.26 55.79
CA GLN A 3 -36.90 25.17 55.05
C GLN A 3 -35.92 24.33 54.22
N THR A 4 -36.13 24.28 52.91
CA THR A 4 -35.17 23.73 51.96
C THR A 4 -33.99 24.69 51.89
N ASN A 5 -32.88 24.31 52.55
CA ASN A 5 -31.58 24.96 52.43
C ASN A 5 -31.15 24.95 50.95
N GLN A 6 -31.40 26.03 50.22
CA GLN A 6 -30.71 26.31 48.97
C GLN A 6 -29.34 26.89 49.32
N GLN A 7 -28.37 26.01 49.60
CA GLN A 7 -26.98 26.42 49.74
C GLN A 7 -26.43 26.76 48.35
N GLY A 8 -26.21 28.04 48.08
CA GLY A 8 -25.49 28.49 46.89
C GLY A 8 -24.02 28.08 46.97
N PHE A 9 -23.44 27.66 45.84
CA PHE A 9 -22.05 27.25 45.75
C PHE A 9 -21.09 28.34 46.23
N SER A 10 -20.10 27.95 47.03
CA SER A 10 -18.99 28.83 47.40
C SER A 10 -18.13 29.16 46.17
N LEU A 11 -17.60 30.38 46.10
CA LEU A 11 -16.71 30.82 45.01
C LEU A 11 -15.45 29.93 44.89
N ALA A 12 -15.00 29.36 46.01
CA ALA A 12 -13.89 28.40 46.05
C ALA A 12 -14.26 27.04 45.43
N GLU A 13 -15.48 26.52 45.68
CA GLU A 13 -15.94 25.26 45.07
C GLU A 13 -16.08 25.38 43.54
N LEU A 14 -16.57 26.54 43.06
CA LEU A 14 -16.66 26.81 41.63
C LEU A 14 -15.27 26.82 40.96
N LEU A 15 -14.29 27.47 41.59
CA LEU A 15 -12.91 27.52 41.10
C LEU A 15 -12.26 26.13 41.07
N ILE A 16 -12.47 25.32 42.12
CA ILE A 16 -11.96 23.95 42.18
C ILE A 16 -12.60 23.09 41.09
N GLY A 17 -13.93 23.20 40.91
CA GLY A 17 -14.66 22.46 39.86
C GLY A 17 -14.19 22.82 38.45
N LEU A 18 -13.93 24.11 38.19
CA LEU A 18 -13.35 24.59 36.92
C LEU A 18 -11.94 24.05 36.69
N ALA A 19 -11.07 24.11 37.71
CA ALA A 19 -9.70 23.64 37.61
C ALA A 19 -9.64 22.13 37.27
N VAL A 20 -10.44 21.32 37.95
CA VAL A 20 -10.52 19.88 37.69
C VAL A 20 -11.06 19.60 36.28
N SER A 21 -12.08 20.35 35.86
CA SER A 21 -12.68 20.20 34.53
C SER A 21 -11.68 20.54 33.42
N ILE A 22 -10.86 21.58 33.57
CA ILE A 22 -9.81 21.93 32.61
C ILE A 22 -8.78 20.81 32.46
N ILE A 23 -8.35 20.20 33.57
CA ILE A 23 -7.40 19.08 33.57
C ILE A 23 -7.99 17.87 32.84
N ILE A 24 -9.26 17.54 33.09
CA ILE A 24 -9.96 16.43 32.42
C ILE A 24 -10.08 16.71 30.91
N ILE A 25 -10.44 17.92 30.51
CA ILE A 25 -10.60 18.29 29.10
C ILE A 25 -9.25 18.21 28.37
N THR A 26 -8.18 18.73 28.97
CA THR A 26 -6.84 18.68 28.34
C THR A 26 -6.32 17.25 28.20
N THR A 27 -6.44 16.43 29.23
CA THR A 27 -6.01 15.02 29.16
C THR A 27 -6.83 14.23 28.12
N THR A 28 -8.14 14.44 28.07
CA THR A 28 -9.02 13.79 27.10
C THR A 28 -8.75 14.25 25.65
N ALA A 29 -8.44 15.52 25.45
CA ALA A 29 -8.12 16.05 24.12
C ALA A 29 -6.83 15.42 23.56
N VAL A 30 -5.81 15.25 24.40
CA VAL A 30 -4.54 14.62 24.01
C VAL A 30 -4.74 13.15 23.67
N THR A 31 -5.49 12.40 24.49
CA THR A 31 -5.75 10.98 24.22
C THR A 31 -6.58 10.79 22.95
N LEU A 32 -7.57 11.65 22.71
CA LEU A 32 -8.35 11.62 21.47
C LEU A 32 -7.49 11.92 20.24
N GLY A 33 -6.63 12.95 20.30
CA GLY A 33 -5.71 13.28 19.21
C GLY A 33 -4.78 12.12 18.86
N ASN A 34 -4.21 11.47 19.88
CA ASN A 34 -3.37 10.28 19.69
C ASN A 34 -4.17 9.10 19.11
N THR A 35 -5.41 8.91 19.56
CA THR A 35 -6.29 7.84 19.06
C THR A 35 -6.64 8.04 17.59
N ILE A 36 -6.94 9.27 17.16
CA ILE A 36 -7.22 9.60 15.75
C ILE A 36 -6.01 9.29 14.88
N ASN A 37 -4.79 9.67 15.30
CA ASN A 37 -3.57 9.39 14.56
C ASN A 37 -3.32 7.88 14.42
N ILE A 38 -3.59 7.10 15.47
CA ILE A 38 -3.48 5.64 15.45
C ILE A 38 -4.50 5.03 14.49
N ILE A 39 -5.76 5.48 14.55
CA ILE A 39 -6.82 4.98 13.66
C ILE A 39 -6.50 5.31 12.21
N GLN A 40 -6.09 6.55 11.90
CA GLN A 40 -5.72 6.96 10.54
C GLN A 40 -4.56 6.13 9.99
N THR A 41 -3.51 5.94 10.79
CA THR A 41 -2.37 5.09 10.40
C THR A 41 -2.81 3.64 10.20
N GLY A 42 -3.69 3.12 11.06
CA GLY A 42 -4.25 1.78 10.95
C GLY A 42 -5.08 1.57 9.69
N THR A 43 -5.99 2.49 9.36
CA THR A 43 -6.80 2.45 8.14
C THR A 43 -5.92 2.52 6.90
N ASN A 44 -4.99 3.47 6.82
CA ASN A 44 -4.07 3.61 5.69
C ASN A 44 -3.26 2.32 5.48
N ASN A 45 -2.81 1.67 6.56
CA ASN A 45 -2.08 0.40 6.48
C ASN A 45 -2.93 -0.73 5.90
N ILE A 46 -4.21 -0.80 6.29
CA ILE A 46 -5.14 -1.81 5.79
C ILE A 46 -5.42 -1.57 4.30
N ASP A 47 -5.68 -0.32 3.90
CA ASP A 47 -5.97 0.05 2.52
C ASP A 47 -4.79 -0.27 1.60
N LEU A 48 -3.58 0.08 2.02
CA LEU A 48 -2.36 -0.26 1.28
C LEU A 48 -2.17 -1.76 1.14
N LEU A 49 -2.36 -2.53 2.21
CA LEU A 49 -2.26 -3.98 2.14
C LEU A 49 -3.25 -4.57 1.14
N GLN A 50 -4.48 -4.04 1.08
CA GLN A 50 -5.49 -4.47 0.13
C GLN A 50 -5.11 -4.09 -1.31
N GLU A 51 -4.73 -2.84 -1.56
CA GLU A 51 -4.27 -2.37 -2.87
C GLU A 51 -3.08 -3.20 -3.37
N SER A 52 -2.14 -3.50 -2.47
CA SER A 52 -0.94 -4.27 -2.80
C SER A 52 -1.26 -5.70 -3.15
N ARG A 53 -2.15 -6.35 -2.38
CA ARG A 53 -2.61 -7.71 -2.66
C ARG A 53 -3.36 -7.77 -3.98
N TRP A 54 -4.21 -6.77 -4.24
CA TRP A 54 -4.91 -6.67 -5.51
C TRP A 54 -3.95 -6.46 -6.67
N ALA A 55 -2.98 -5.55 -6.54
CA ALA A 55 -1.97 -5.29 -7.56
C ALA A 55 -1.11 -6.52 -7.85
N LEU A 56 -0.62 -7.23 -6.82
CA LEU A 56 0.13 -8.49 -6.99
C LEU A 56 -0.73 -9.58 -7.64
N SER A 57 -1.98 -9.75 -7.18
CA SER A 57 -2.90 -10.73 -7.75
C SER A 57 -3.21 -10.42 -9.22
N LEU A 58 -3.43 -9.14 -9.55
CA LEU A 58 -3.65 -8.70 -10.92
C LEU A 58 -2.42 -8.97 -11.79
N MET A 59 -1.22 -8.64 -11.29
CA MET A 59 0.04 -8.95 -11.97
C MET A 59 0.23 -10.45 -12.16
N SER A 60 -0.08 -11.26 -11.14
CA SER A 60 0.00 -12.72 -11.17
C SER A 60 -0.91 -13.32 -12.22
N GLU A 61 -2.14 -12.83 -12.30
CA GLU A 61 -3.08 -13.22 -13.35
C GLU A 61 -2.56 -12.86 -14.75
N ASP A 62 -2.10 -11.63 -14.91
CA ASP A 62 -1.58 -11.12 -16.17
C ASP A 62 -0.30 -11.88 -16.60
N ILE A 63 0.59 -12.23 -15.67
CA ILE A 63 1.82 -13.03 -15.89
C ILE A 63 1.48 -14.47 -16.25
N LYS A 64 0.52 -15.10 -15.56
CA LYS A 64 0.05 -16.46 -15.91
C LYS A 64 -0.52 -16.51 -17.31
N SER A 65 -1.19 -15.44 -17.73
CA SER A 65 -1.66 -15.30 -19.10
C SER A 65 -0.55 -14.96 -20.08
N GLY A 66 0.61 -14.46 -19.64
CA GLY A 66 1.66 -13.92 -20.50
C GLY A 66 2.47 -14.99 -21.23
N TYR A 67 2.78 -14.73 -22.51
CA TYR A 67 3.53 -15.63 -23.41
C TYR A 67 5.03 -15.42 -23.40
N SER A 68 5.53 -14.19 -23.21
CA SER A 68 6.97 -13.92 -23.10
C SER A 68 7.18 -12.81 -22.09
N ILE A 69 8.18 -12.96 -21.23
CA ILE A 69 8.43 -12.06 -20.12
C ILE A 69 9.83 -11.48 -20.27
N SER A 70 9.90 -10.15 -20.28
CA SER A 70 11.13 -9.38 -20.28
C SER A 70 11.17 -8.56 -18.99
N THR A 71 12.17 -8.84 -18.16
CA THR A 71 12.58 -7.96 -17.06
C THR A 71 13.64 -6.99 -17.58
N PRO A 72 13.66 -5.73 -17.12
CA PRO A 72 14.50 -4.66 -17.65
C PRO A 72 16.00 -4.81 -17.36
N SER A 73 16.46 -5.87 -16.69
CA SER A 73 17.88 -6.08 -16.41
C SER A 73 18.39 -7.41 -16.91
N ASN A 74 19.65 -7.38 -17.34
CA ASN A 74 20.47 -8.53 -17.74
C ASN A 74 20.79 -9.47 -16.55
N SER A 75 20.33 -9.12 -15.34
CA SER A 75 20.57 -9.85 -14.09
C SER A 75 19.28 -10.48 -13.52
N PHE A 76 18.19 -10.49 -14.30
CA PHE A 76 16.89 -11.02 -13.91
C PHE A 76 16.25 -10.35 -12.67
N GLU A 77 16.71 -9.14 -12.30
CA GLU A 77 16.19 -8.33 -11.21
C GLU A 77 15.87 -6.91 -11.71
N GLY A 78 14.62 -6.46 -11.62
CA GLY A 78 14.24 -5.14 -12.13
C GLY A 78 13.05 -4.50 -11.43
N HIS A 79 12.88 -3.20 -11.68
CA HIS A 79 11.78 -2.36 -11.15
C HIS A 79 10.68 -2.13 -12.20
N SER A 80 10.74 -2.87 -13.30
CA SER A 80 9.65 -2.94 -14.27
C SER A 80 9.49 -4.39 -14.72
N LEU A 81 8.32 -4.70 -15.26
CA LEU A 81 8.02 -6.00 -15.80
C LEU A 81 7.23 -5.80 -17.08
N THR A 82 7.72 -6.35 -18.18
CA THR A 82 6.99 -6.35 -19.44
C THR A 82 6.72 -7.77 -19.90
N PHE A 83 5.50 -8.05 -20.35
CA PHE A 83 5.19 -9.34 -20.97
C PHE A 83 4.23 -9.19 -22.15
N VAL A 84 4.26 -10.14 -23.06
CA VAL A 84 3.44 -10.20 -24.28
C VAL A 84 2.24 -11.10 -24.04
N LYS A 85 1.03 -10.68 -24.42
CA LYS A 85 -0.16 -11.54 -24.33
C LYS A 85 -0.21 -12.59 -25.46
N PRO A 86 -0.55 -13.86 -25.18
CA PRO A 86 -0.58 -14.94 -26.17
C PRO A 86 -1.62 -14.70 -27.26
N ASN A 87 -2.76 -14.10 -26.90
CA ASN A 87 -3.87 -13.85 -27.83
C ASN A 87 -3.62 -12.65 -28.75
N ASN A 88 -2.59 -11.84 -28.48
CA ASN A 88 -2.19 -10.74 -29.34
C ASN A 88 -0.71 -10.41 -29.12
N LEU A 89 0.14 -10.97 -29.98
CA LEU A 89 1.60 -10.82 -29.91
C LEU A 89 2.10 -9.36 -30.03
N THR A 90 1.22 -8.44 -30.42
CA THR A 90 1.53 -6.99 -30.48
C THR A 90 1.16 -6.23 -29.21
N GLN A 91 0.38 -6.83 -28.31
CA GLN A 91 0.01 -6.23 -27.03
C GLN A 91 0.98 -6.67 -25.94
N THR A 92 1.82 -5.73 -25.54
CA THR A 92 2.63 -5.84 -24.32
C THR A 92 1.85 -5.28 -23.14
N ILE A 93 2.11 -5.78 -21.94
CA ILE A 93 1.71 -5.12 -20.70
C ILE A 93 2.97 -4.83 -19.92
N THR A 94 3.09 -3.57 -19.50
CA THR A 94 4.23 -3.08 -18.74
C THR A 94 3.76 -2.60 -17.38
N TYR A 95 4.37 -3.14 -16.34
CA TYR A 95 4.29 -2.66 -14.98
C TYR A 95 5.56 -1.88 -14.64
N ALA A 96 5.41 -0.67 -14.12
CA ALA A 96 6.53 0.16 -13.69
C ALA A 96 6.07 1.19 -12.65
N ILE A 97 7.00 1.64 -11.81
CA ILE A 97 6.76 2.76 -10.90
C ILE A 97 6.85 4.08 -11.68
N VAL A 98 5.81 4.90 -11.60
CA VAL A 98 5.77 6.26 -12.17
C VAL A 98 5.09 7.17 -11.17
N ASN A 99 5.69 8.33 -10.87
CA ASN A 99 5.19 9.29 -9.87
C ASN A 99 4.88 8.64 -8.52
N ASN A 100 5.76 7.73 -8.09
CA ASN A 100 5.62 6.96 -6.84
C ASN A 100 4.40 6.03 -6.78
N GLU A 101 3.80 5.70 -7.92
CA GLU A 101 2.71 4.74 -8.05
C GLU A 101 3.14 3.58 -8.93
N LEU A 102 2.73 2.36 -8.58
CA LEU A 102 2.76 1.26 -9.51
C LEU A 102 1.73 1.53 -10.60
N THR A 103 2.19 1.54 -11.85
CA THR A 103 1.36 1.77 -13.02
C THR A 103 1.35 0.55 -13.91
N ARG A 104 0.20 0.31 -14.53
CA ARG A 104 -0.01 -0.68 -15.59
C ARG A 104 -0.24 0.03 -16.91
N GLN A 105 0.51 -0.35 -17.93
CA GLN A 105 0.36 0.14 -19.29
C GLN A 105 0.07 -1.04 -20.22
N VAL A 106 -0.89 -0.88 -21.14
CA VAL A 106 -1.17 -1.87 -22.18
C VAL A 106 -0.74 -1.28 -23.53
N GLY A 107 0.18 -1.97 -24.22
CA GLY A 107 0.78 -1.54 -25.48
C GLY A 107 1.42 -0.16 -25.36
N SER A 108 1.13 0.70 -26.32
CA SER A 108 1.48 2.14 -26.32
C SER A 108 0.43 3.04 -25.66
N GLY A 109 -0.51 2.46 -24.90
CA GLY A 109 -1.59 3.18 -24.24
C GLY A 109 -1.16 4.04 -23.05
N LYS A 110 -2.15 4.68 -22.40
CA LYS A 110 -1.93 5.48 -21.19
C LYS A 110 -1.49 4.58 -20.03
N LYS A 111 -0.53 5.08 -19.23
CA LYS A 111 -0.16 4.47 -17.94
C LYS A 111 -1.28 4.72 -16.92
N VAL A 112 -1.82 3.65 -16.36
CA VAL A 112 -2.90 3.70 -15.37
C VAL A 112 -2.31 3.31 -14.02
N PRO A 113 -2.40 4.17 -12.98
CA PRO A 113 -1.98 3.80 -11.64
C PRO A 113 -2.88 2.71 -11.08
N ILE A 114 -2.27 1.72 -10.42
CA ILE A 114 -2.97 0.63 -9.72
C ILE A 114 -2.75 0.68 -8.20
N THR A 115 -1.99 1.65 -7.73
CA THR A 115 -1.76 1.95 -6.31
C THR A 115 -1.87 3.44 -6.11
N ASN A 116 -2.27 3.89 -4.92
CA ASN A 116 -2.47 5.29 -4.62
C ASN A 116 -1.30 5.91 -3.84
N ALA A 117 -0.52 6.80 -4.48
CA ALA A 117 0.63 7.47 -3.86
C ALA A 117 0.26 8.41 -2.71
N THR A 118 -0.99 8.85 -2.60
CA THR A 118 -1.45 9.71 -1.49
C THR A 118 -1.56 8.95 -0.17
N ILE A 119 -1.68 7.63 -0.22
CA ILE A 119 -1.75 6.76 0.97
C ILE A 119 -0.35 6.27 1.33
N ALA A 120 0.42 5.80 0.34
CA ALA A 120 1.87 5.59 0.47
C ALA A 120 2.59 5.69 -0.87
N SER A 121 3.70 6.42 -0.88
CA SER A 121 4.60 6.50 -2.01
C SER A 121 5.39 5.20 -2.17
N ILE A 122 5.34 4.59 -3.36
CA ILE A 122 6.15 3.42 -3.73
C ILE A 122 7.35 3.90 -4.51
N ASN A 123 8.57 3.56 -4.07
CA ASN A 123 9.79 3.87 -4.80
C ASN A 123 10.22 2.71 -5.70
N ASN A 124 11.23 2.93 -6.55
CA ASN A 124 11.75 1.85 -7.39
C ASN A 124 12.26 0.67 -6.55
N ASN A 125 12.96 0.92 -5.44
CA ASN A 125 13.47 -0.13 -4.55
C ASN A 125 12.35 -0.93 -3.84
N ASP A 126 11.15 -0.35 -3.79
CA ASP A 126 10.00 -0.95 -3.15
C ASP A 126 9.32 -1.98 -4.05
N PHE A 127 9.52 -1.91 -5.37
CA PHE A 127 9.03 -2.90 -6.31
C PHE A 127 10.18 -3.65 -6.97
N VAL A 128 10.26 -4.95 -6.69
CA VAL A 128 11.34 -5.80 -7.17
C VAL A 128 10.76 -7.03 -7.84
N VAL A 129 11.18 -7.26 -9.07
CA VAL A 129 10.83 -8.46 -9.84
C VAL A 129 12.08 -9.30 -10.01
N LYS A 130 12.05 -10.55 -9.54
CA LYS A 130 13.15 -11.50 -9.67
C LYS A 130 12.71 -12.74 -10.43
N ASN A 131 13.46 -13.14 -11.45
CA ASN A 131 13.27 -14.47 -12.01
C ASN A 131 13.96 -15.52 -11.13
N ILE A 132 13.24 -16.58 -10.80
CA ILE A 132 13.77 -17.71 -10.04
C ILE A 132 13.75 -18.91 -10.98
N ASN A 133 14.92 -19.22 -11.54
CA ASN A 133 15.21 -20.47 -12.26
C ASN A 133 14.41 -20.68 -13.56
N ASN A 134 14.12 -19.63 -14.30
CA ASN A 134 13.45 -19.64 -15.61
C ASN A 134 12.02 -20.22 -15.66
N SER A 135 11.50 -20.69 -14.53
CA SER A 135 10.17 -21.30 -14.42
C SER A 135 9.28 -20.60 -13.40
N ALA A 136 9.84 -19.66 -12.62
CA ALA A 136 9.08 -18.88 -11.66
C ALA A 136 9.53 -17.42 -11.65
N ILE A 137 8.59 -16.53 -11.31
CA ILE A 137 8.86 -15.12 -11.08
C ILE A 137 8.43 -14.79 -9.67
N LYS A 138 9.31 -14.12 -8.93
CA LYS A 138 9.04 -13.58 -7.62
C LYS A 138 8.82 -12.09 -7.76
N LEU A 139 7.61 -11.66 -7.41
CA LEU A 139 7.25 -10.26 -7.26
C LEU A 139 7.35 -9.91 -5.78
N THR A 140 8.09 -8.88 -5.46
CA THR A 140 8.18 -8.34 -4.10
C THR A 140 7.77 -6.88 -4.14
N MET A 141 6.81 -6.53 -3.29
CA MET A 141 6.44 -5.16 -3.01
C MET A 141 6.67 -4.84 -1.54
N THR A 142 7.36 -3.73 -1.27
CA THR A 142 7.62 -3.20 0.06
C THR A 142 6.91 -1.86 0.20
N PHE A 143 6.34 -1.59 1.37
CA PHE A 143 5.63 -0.35 1.66
C PHE A 143 6.07 0.16 3.00
N THR A 144 6.29 1.47 3.10
CA THR A 144 6.62 2.11 4.36
C THR A 144 5.62 3.21 4.66
N THR A 145 4.94 3.11 5.79
CA THR A 145 3.95 4.08 6.30
C THR A 145 4.30 4.46 7.73
N GLY A 146 4.77 5.69 7.91
CA GLY A 146 5.30 6.13 9.20
C GLY A 146 6.44 5.23 9.66
N ALA A 147 6.24 4.49 10.76
CA ALA A 147 7.22 3.57 11.33
C ALA A 147 7.05 2.09 10.89
N VAL A 148 6.02 1.78 10.11
CA VAL A 148 5.70 0.39 9.72
C VAL A 148 6.22 0.14 8.31
N THR A 149 7.02 -0.90 8.14
CA THR A 149 7.41 -1.42 6.82
C THR A 149 6.78 -2.79 6.63
N GLN A 150 6.08 -2.97 5.51
CA GLN A 150 5.44 -4.24 5.15
C GLN A 150 5.96 -4.69 3.80
N THR A 151 6.37 -5.94 3.71
CA THR A 151 6.82 -6.56 2.47
C THR A 151 5.91 -7.72 2.12
N ILE A 152 5.27 -7.65 0.96
CA ILE A 152 4.49 -8.73 0.39
C ILE A 152 5.27 -9.32 -0.77
N THR A 153 5.31 -10.64 -0.82
CA THR A 153 6.01 -11.38 -1.87
C THR A 153 5.08 -12.42 -2.43
N GLU A 154 4.97 -12.46 -3.75
CA GLU A 154 4.25 -13.51 -4.47
C GLU A 154 5.21 -14.22 -5.43
N THR A 155 5.21 -15.55 -5.38
CA THR A 155 5.94 -16.39 -6.34
C THR A 155 4.95 -17.01 -7.31
N ILE A 156 5.15 -16.74 -8.59
CA ILE A 156 4.29 -17.18 -9.68
C ILE A 156 5.02 -18.26 -10.46
N PHE A 157 4.44 -19.45 -10.51
CA PHE A 157 4.95 -20.56 -11.31
C PHE A 157 4.40 -20.48 -12.75
N LEU A 158 5.29 -20.56 -13.72
CA LEU A 158 4.95 -20.54 -15.14
C LEU A 158 4.58 -21.98 -15.56
N MET A 159 3.31 -22.36 -15.42
CA MET A 159 2.82 -23.68 -15.82
C MET A 159 2.64 -23.73 -17.34
N ASN A 160 3.43 -24.52 -18.04
CA ASN A 160 3.36 -24.75 -19.49
C ASN A 160 3.48 -23.49 -20.36
N ASN A 161 4.62 -22.81 -20.31
CA ASN A 161 4.87 -21.81 -21.33
C ASN A 161 6.26 -21.92 -21.93
N SER A 162 6.25 -22.09 -23.25
CA SER A 162 7.26 -21.68 -24.22
C SER A 162 7.60 -20.18 -24.14
N ALA A 163 7.38 -19.54 -22.99
CA ALA A 163 7.90 -18.25 -22.61
C ALA A 163 9.41 -18.38 -22.45
N ARG A 164 10.10 -18.43 -23.59
CA ARG A 164 11.49 -18.04 -23.66
C ARG A 164 11.53 -16.66 -23.02
N LEU A 165 12.14 -16.60 -21.84
CA LEU A 165 12.71 -15.36 -21.35
C LEU A 165 13.54 -14.85 -22.51
N GLY A 166 13.15 -13.69 -23.04
CA GLY A 166 13.86 -13.05 -24.12
C GLY A 166 15.21 -12.62 -23.59
N GLY A 167 16.18 -13.53 -23.65
CA GLY A 167 17.59 -13.20 -23.58
C GLY A 167 17.95 -12.51 -24.89
N ASN A 168 18.46 -11.29 -24.78
CA ASN A 168 19.53 -10.89 -25.69
C ASN A 168 20.76 -11.72 -25.37
#